data_AF-A0A8A4TQI2-F1
#
_entry.id   AF-A0A8A4TQI2-F1
#
_cell.length_a   1.000
_cell.length_b   1.000
_cell.length_c   1.000
_cell.angle_alpha   90.00
_cell.angle_beta   90.00
_cell.angle_gamma   90.00
#
_symmetry.space_group_name_H-M   'P 1'
#
loop_
_entity.id
_entity.type
_entity.pdbx_description
1 polymer ?
#
loop_
_entity_poly.entity_id
_entity_poly.type
_entity_poly.pdbx_seq_one_letter_code
_entity_poly.pdbx_strand_id
1 'polypeptide(L)'
;MRRIFFTFLPIAILFALASCHGHEHPDDHGASHDAGDEHAHGEEGHGPHDASESVTRWGQKTQLFVEFPALVTGEDSLFAAHFTRLRDHAPITQGMVVVELSGGGKPDEQFTAIQPASPGIFRPLVRPVHLGERQVTIRLMAPPTVEALDLGTFVVHATRDEANAAAAADEAPADAVSFLLEQQWRIPFAVQPAESRPLRPNIPAFGELSLPHEHEVLIIAPRDGRLIASGSRFPRIGESVSAGSAPFALSLMPQDDIDPANLDTAVEQAAIGVEEAKRELTRRTNLAERGMIEAQLLEEARFELREAEAEWRGAKRLRESHGQGQRIADGGERFEVPIPVSGTLAEIYVAPGTWVAEEQPIARIIDRGSLHLEIGVPEAYVGRLKEVTGAWFHLDGHETPFELGGSDLVAVGSELDHETRVLPVRFRIDNAAGELYPGMTTTAHLVVASPIQSVAIPFDAVVHDAGTEVVYVQSGGETFERRPVRLGVRDGDWVAVLDGVSPGEWVVARGAYSIKLAATSTSSIGHGHAH
;
A
#
# COMPACT_ATOMS: atom_id res chain seq x y z
N MET A 1 24.19 -13.92 34.30
CA MET A 1 25.44 -14.21 33.57
C MET A 1 25.29 -13.71 32.13
N ARG A 2 26.33 -13.02 31.62
CA ARG A 2 26.54 -12.49 30.25
C ARG A 2 25.63 -11.36 29.73
N ARG A 3 26.18 -10.14 29.83
CA ARG A 3 25.82 -8.92 29.10
C ARG A 3 26.66 -8.84 27.82
N ILE A 4 26.06 -8.47 26.69
CA ILE A 4 26.76 -8.21 25.42
C ILE A 4 26.91 -6.69 25.25
N PHE A 5 28.15 -6.24 25.16
CA PHE A 5 28.56 -4.87 24.84
C PHE A 5 28.67 -4.72 23.31
N PHE A 6 28.03 -3.70 22.73
CA PHE A 6 28.35 -3.20 21.39
C PHE A 6 29.04 -1.84 21.52
N THR A 7 30.30 -1.79 21.12
CA THR A 7 31.16 -0.60 21.13
C THR A 7 31.02 0.13 19.79
N PHE A 8 30.64 1.41 19.85
CA PHE A 8 30.69 2.37 18.73
C PHE A 8 32.14 2.81 18.47
N LEU A 9 32.54 2.87 17.20
CA LEU A 9 33.81 3.45 16.74
C LEU A 9 33.51 4.61 15.77
N PRO A 10 33.97 5.85 16.03
CA PRO A 10 33.82 6.95 15.08
C PRO A 10 35.08 7.06 14.19
N ILE A 11 34.88 7.10 12.87
CA ILE A 11 35.94 7.43 11.90
C ILE A 11 35.88 8.93 11.63
N ALA A 12 36.88 9.65 12.12
CA ALA A 12 37.21 11.01 11.71
C ALA A 12 38.33 10.94 10.67
N ILE A 13 38.13 11.54 9.49
CA ILE A 13 39.20 11.75 8.50
C ILE A 13 39.36 13.25 8.24
N LEU A 14 40.62 13.65 8.37
CA LEU A 14 41.16 14.98 8.51
C LEU A 14 41.41 15.63 7.13
N PHE A 15 41.14 16.92 7.05
CA PHE A 15 41.53 17.84 5.96
C PHE A 15 43.07 17.91 5.81
N ALA A 16 43.56 17.94 4.57
CA ALA A 16 44.91 18.39 4.25
C ALA A 16 44.88 19.35 3.04
N LEU A 17 45.24 20.60 3.32
CA LEU A 17 45.56 21.66 2.36
C LEU A 17 47.00 21.49 1.85
N ALA A 18 47.22 21.60 0.54
CA ALA A 18 48.51 21.96 -0.03
C ALA A 18 48.32 22.68 -1.37
N SER A 19 48.88 23.89 -1.45
CA SER A 19 48.80 24.83 -2.55
C SER A 19 50.04 24.75 -3.46
N CYS A 20 49.80 25.06 -4.74
CA CYS A 20 50.68 25.69 -5.76
C CYS A 20 51.88 24.90 -6.33
N HIS A 21 51.87 24.69 -7.66
CA HIS A 21 52.81 25.30 -8.62
C HIS A 21 52.32 25.07 -10.07
N GLY A 22 52.41 26.12 -10.90
CA GLY A 22 51.83 26.17 -12.25
C GLY A 22 52.73 25.70 -13.39
N HIS A 23 52.16 25.69 -14.59
CA HIS A 23 52.87 25.67 -15.86
C HIS A 23 52.00 26.27 -16.99
N GLU A 24 52.52 27.30 -17.66
CA GLU A 24 52.09 27.84 -18.98
C GLU A 24 52.53 26.86 -20.10
N HIS A 25 51.82 26.60 -21.20
CA HIS A 25 51.53 27.35 -22.45
C HIS A 25 51.09 26.26 -23.49
N PRO A 26 50.70 26.53 -24.76
CA PRO A 26 50.25 27.75 -25.45
C PRO A 26 48.93 27.57 -26.27
N ASP A 27 48.47 28.69 -26.83
CA ASP A 27 47.37 28.81 -27.80
C ASP A 27 47.66 28.11 -29.15
N ASP A 28 46.64 27.51 -29.76
CA ASP A 28 46.53 27.37 -31.21
C ASP A 28 45.07 27.50 -31.67
N HIS A 29 44.88 28.26 -32.75
CA HIS A 29 43.61 28.63 -33.35
C HIS A 29 43.14 27.56 -34.36
N GLY A 30 41.85 27.25 -34.38
CA GLY A 30 41.25 26.47 -35.47
C GLY A 30 39.74 26.39 -35.37
N ALA A 31 39.05 27.19 -36.19
CA ALA A 31 37.61 27.36 -36.21
C ALA A 31 36.82 26.16 -36.77
N SER A 32 35.60 25.96 -36.27
CA SER A 32 34.42 25.71 -37.09
C SER A 32 33.15 25.96 -36.27
N HIS A 33 32.39 26.96 -36.68
CA HIS A 33 31.05 27.29 -36.19
C HIS A 33 30.09 26.12 -36.46
N ASP A 34 29.29 25.77 -35.45
CA ASP A 34 27.96 25.20 -35.68
C ASP A 34 26.98 26.02 -34.83
N ALA A 35 26.13 26.79 -35.51
CA ALA A 35 25.17 27.69 -34.91
C ALA A 35 23.92 26.89 -34.55
N GLY A 36 23.71 26.65 -33.25
CA GLY A 36 22.44 26.17 -32.72
C GLY A 36 21.49 27.33 -32.50
N ASP A 37 20.33 27.25 -33.14
CA ASP A 37 19.20 28.18 -33.13
C ASP A 37 18.93 28.85 -31.77
N GLU A 38 19.28 30.12 -31.66
CA GLU A 38 18.60 31.04 -30.75
C GLU A 38 17.29 31.46 -31.42
N HIS A 39 16.17 30.91 -30.94
CA HIS A 39 14.83 31.43 -31.26
C HIS A 39 14.66 32.82 -30.63
N ALA A 40 15.17 33.83 -31.33
CA ALA A 40 14.79 35.22 -31.14
C ALA A 40 13.31 35.36 -31.54
N HIS A 41 12.43 35.52 -30.55
CA HIS A 41 11.08 36.02 -30.81
C HIS A 41 11.21 37.51 -31.11
N GLY A 42 10.89 37.89 -32.35
CA GLY A 42 10.72 39.28 -32.71
C GLY A 42 9.56 39.87 -31.91
N GLU A 43 9.88 40.77 -30.99
CA GLU A 43 8.94 41.77 -30.52
C GLU A 43 8.60 42.71 -31.68
N GLU A 44 7.48 42.45 -32.35
CA GLU A 44 6.81 43.49 -33.12
C GLU A 44 5.84 44.23 -32.18
N GLY A 45 6.36 45.29 -31.57
CA GLY A 45 5.65 46.54 -31.27
C GLY A 45 4.41 46.48 -30.37
N HIS A 46 4.60 46.34 -29.06
CA HIS A 46 3.66 46.88 -28.07
C HIS A 46 4.44 47.68 -27.02
N GLY A 47 4.14 48.97 -26.92
CA GLY A 47 4.73 49.84 -25.90
C GLY A 47 4.18 49.49 -24.51
N PRO A 48 4.80 49.96 -23.42
CA PRO A 48 4.47 49.57 -22.03
C PRO A 48 3.11 50.06 -21.51
N HIS A 49 2.21 50.55 -22.39
CA HIS A 49 1.00 51.28 -22.04
C HIS A 49 -0.24 50.94 -22.87
N ASP A 50 -0.21 49.88 -23.70
CA ASP A 50 -1.37 49.50 -24.48
C ASP A 50 -2.37 48.71 -23.63
N ALA A 51 -3.62 49.19 -23.54
CA ALA A 51 -4.71 48.51 -22.87
C ALA A 51 -4.89 47.09 -23.43
N SER A 52 -4.93 46.11 -22.55
CA SER A 52 -5.19 44.71 -22.87
C SER A 52 -6.34 44.16 -22.04
N GLU A 53 -7.04 43.20 -22.61
CA GLU A 53 -8.12 42.45 -22.00
C GLU A 53 -7.65 41.02 -21.78
N SER A 54 -7.91 40.45 -20.61
CA SER A 54 -7.63 39.04 -20.31
C SER A 54 -8.90 38.36 -19.82
N VAL A 55 -9.26 37.24 -20.45
CA VAL A 55 -10.50 36.51 -20.14
C VAL A 55 -10.26 35.02 -20.06
N THR A 56 -10.84 34.40 -19.03
CA THR A 56 -10.92 32.95 -18.89
C THR A 56 -12.36 32.47 -18.99
N ARG A 57 -12.61 31.44 -19.80
CA ARG A 57 -13.91 30.79 -19.94
C ARG A 57 -13.78 29.28 -19.90
N TRP A 58 -14.70 28.65 -19.20
CA TRP A 58 -14.80 27.20 -19.08
C TRP A 58 -15.94 26.71 -19.98
N GLY A 59 -15.59 25.93 -21.00
CA GLY A 59 -16.52 25.18 -21.84
C GLY A 59 -16.83 23.80 -21.24
N GLN A 60 -17.45 22.93 -22.04
CA GLN A 60 -17.76 21.57 -21.59
C GLN A 60 -16.54 20.65 -21.64
N LYS A 61 -15.64 20.86 -22.60
CA LYS A 61 -14.45 20.03 -22.83
C LYS A 61 -13.16 20.83 -22.83
N THR A 62 -13.25 22.16 -22.90
CA THR A 62 -12.08 23.04 -22.97
C THR A 62 -12.13 24.20 -21.99
N GLN A 63 -10.96 24.58 -21.49
CA GLN A 63 -10.70 25.90 -20.92
C GLN A 63 -10.13 26.80 -22.02
N LEU A 64 -10.66 28.01 -22.11
CA LEU A 64 -10.12 29.09 -22.93
C LEU A 64 -9.55 30.15 -22.00
N PHE A 65 -8.27 30.46 -22.16
CA PHE A 65 -7.67 31.70 -21.67
C PHE A 65 -7.28 32.53 -22.88
N VAL A 66 -7.71 33.77 -22.93
CA VAL A 66 -7.41 34.65 -24.06
C VAL A 66 -7.02 36.02 -23.56
N GLU A 67 -5.90 36.49 -24.08
CA GLU A 67 -5.46 37.88 -23.96
C GLU A 67 -5.49 38.55 -25.33
N PHE A 68 -5.90 39.81 -25.36
CA PHE A 68 -5.90 40.60 -26.58
C PHE A 68 -5.80 42.09 -26.28
N PRO A 69 -5.14 42.89 -27.14
CA PRO A 69 -5.19 44.35 -27.03
C PRO A 69 -6.63 44.85 -27.16
N ALA A 70 -6.96 45.94 -26.46
CA ALA A 70 -8.26 46.58 -26.54
C ALA A 70 -8.69 46.82 -28.00
N LEU A 71 -9.97 46.61 -28.28
CA LEU A 71 -10.51 46.66 -29.63
C LEU A 71 -10.60 48.12 -30.10
N VAL A 72 -9.87 48.47 -31.16
CA VAL A 72 -9.88 49.82 -31.75
C VAL A 72 -10.29 49.74 -33.21
N THR A 73 -11.22 50.60 -33.61
CA THR A 73 -11.78 50.60 -34.97
C THR A 73 -10.68 50.78 -36.02
N GLY A 74 -10.54 49.82 -36.93
CA GLY A 74 -9.58 49.86 -38.04
C GLY A 74 -8.13 49.52 -37.67
N GLU A 75 -7.83 49.21 -36.40
CA GLU A 75 -6.53 48.71 -35.95
C GLU A 75 -6.56 47.20 -35.75
N ASP A 76 -5.40 46.57 -35.90
CA ASP A 76 -5.25 45.14 -35.66
C ASP A 76 -5.14 44.87 -34.14
N SER A 77 -5.90 43.89 -33.66
CA SER A 77 -5.81 43.32 -32.32
C SER A 77 -5.48 41.85 -32.45
N LEU A 78 -4.26 41.48 -32.06
CA LEU A 78 -3.77 40.11 -32.12
C LEU A 78 -4.21 39.36 -30.86
N PHE A 79 -5.12 38.41 -31.01
CA PHE A 79 -5.55 37.57 -29.89
C PHE A 79 -4.51 36.51 -29.59
N ALA A 80 -4.30 36.20 -28.31
CA ALA A 80 -3.54 35.06 -27.83
C ALA A 80 -4.49 34.08 -27.14
N ALA A 81 -5.20 33.28 -27.93
CA ALA A 81 -6.23 32.35 -27.44
C ALA A 81 -5.62 30.98 -27.14
N HIS A 82 -5.48 30.67 -25.86
CA HIS A 82 -4.96 29.41 -25.33
C HIS A 82 -6.10 28.46 -25.03
N PHE A 83 -6.06 27.26 -25.62
CA PHE A 83 -7.05 26.22 -25.40
C PHE A 83 -6.43 25.01 -24.72
N THR A 84 -6.95 24.68 -23.53
CA THR A 84 -6.58 23.51 -22.74
C THR A 84 -7.74 22.52 -22.71
N ARG A 85 -7.47 21.23 -22.92
CA ARG A 85 -8.48 20.17 -22.77
C ARG A 85 -8.73 19.87 -21.29
N LEU A 86 -9.98 19.82 -20.87
CA LEU A 86 -10.33 19.54 -19.48
C LEU A 86 -10.08 18.08 -19.05
N ARG A 87 -10.09 17.14 -20.00
CA ARG A 87 -9.92 15.71 -19.69
C ARG A 87 -8.50 15.34 -19.24
N ASP A 88 -7.50 16.02 -19.80
CA ASP A 88 -6.08 15.66 -19.68
C ASP A 88 -5.18 16.88 -19.39
N HIS A 89 -5.77 18.08 -19.29
CA HIS A 89 -5.11 19.36 -19.08
C HIS A 89 -3.98 19.67 -20.09
N ALA A 90 -4.04 19.05 -21.27
CA ALA A 90 -3.06 19.23 -22.33
C ALA A 90 -3.57 20.22 -23.40
N PRO A 91 -2.66 20.87 -24.15
CA PRO A 91 -3.03 21.86 -25.16
C PRO A 91 -3.80 21.24 -26.34
N ILE A 92 -4.72 22.01 -26.94
CA ILE A 92 -5.31 21.69 -28.24
C ILE A 92 -4.28 21.93 -29.36
N THR A 93 -3.85 20.88 -30.05
CA THR A 93 -2.73 20.96 -31.01
C THR A 93 -3.16 21.08 -32.47
N GLN A 94 -4.45 20.97 -32.76
CA GLN A 94 -5.00 20.99 -34.12
C GLN A 94 -6.40 21.63 -34.12
N GLY A 95 -6.84 22.11 -35.28
CA GLY A 95 -8.15 22.73 -35.47
C GLY A 95 -8.03 24.19 -35.91
N MET A 96 -9.16 24.88 -35.94
CA MET A 96 -9.23 26.31 -36.23
C MET A 96 -10.08 27.04 -35.20
N VAL A 97 -9.84 28.34 -35.07
CA VAL A 97 -10.58 29.23 -34.17
C VAL A 97 -11.19 30.36 -34.98
N VAL A 98 -12.46 30.67 -34.72
CA VAL A 98 -13.17 31.82 -35.27
C VAL A 98 -13.55 32.76 -34.13
N VAL A 99 -13.09 34.00 -34.18
CA VAL A 99 -13.57 35.09 -33.32
C VAL A 99 -14.71 35.79 -34.04
N GLU A 100 -15.84 35.91 -33.36
CA GLU A 100 -17.05 36.56 -33.85
C GLU A 100 -17.36 37.78 -32.98
N LEU A 101 -17.42 38.96 -33.60
CA LEU A 101 -17.95 40.17 -33.01
C LEU A 101 -19.41 40.31 -33.46
N SER A 102 -20.35 40.42 -32.53
CA SER A 102 -21.78 40.53 -32.84
C SER A 102 -22.48 41.56 -31.95
N GLY A 103 -23.75 41.88 -32.23
CA GLY A 103 -24.54 42.81 -31.42
C GLY A 103 -24.29 44.29 -31.69
N GLY A 104 -24.79 45.18 -30.81
CA GLY A 104 -24.67 46.64 -30.95
C GLY A 104 -25.48 47.24 -32.11
N GLY A 105 -26.39 46.48 -32.73
CA GLY A 105 -27.12 46.89 -33.94
C GLY A 105 -26.23 46.98 -35.19
N LYS A 106 -25.05 46.35 -35.17
CA LYS A 106 -24.07 46.32 -36.26
C LYS A 106 -24.01 44.93 -36.91
N PRO A 107 -23.61 44.81 -38.19
CA PRO A 107 -23.33 43.52 -38.82
C PRO A 107 -22.31 42.70 -38.03
N ASP A 108 -22.41 41.37 -38.09
CA ASP A 108 -21.46 40.47 -37.45
C ASP A 108 -20.13 40.45 -38.23
N GLU A 109 -19.01 40.39 -37.50
CA GLU A 109 -17.67 40.35 -38.07
C GLU A 109 -16.97 39.07 -37.59
N GLN A 110 -16.32 38.34 -38.50
CA GLN A 110 -15.68 37.07 -38.19
C GLN A 110 -14.21 37.06 -38.63
N PHE A 111 -13.34 36.58 -37.74
CA PHE A 111 -11.90 36.53 -37.93
C PHE A 111 -11.40 35.13 -37.60
N THR A 112 -10.59 34.53 -38.48
CA THR A 112 -10.25 33.10 -38.38
C THR A 112 -8.75 32.88 -38.26
N ALA A 113 -8.36 32.03 -37.31
CA ALA A 113 -7.06 31.39 -37.27
C ALA A 113 -7.21 29.92 -37.68
N ILE A 114 -6.72 29.56 -38.87
CA ILE A 114 -6.91 28.23 -39.47
C ILE A 114 -6.10 27.10 -38.80
N GLN A 115 -5.12 27.46 -37.98
CA GLN A 115 -4.26 26.54 -37.23
C GLN A 115 -3.67 27.24 -35.99
N PRO A 116 -3.24 26.48 -34.98
CA PRO A 116 -2.51 27.05 -33.85
C PRO A 116 -1.11 27.51 -34.27
N ALA A 117 -0.63 28.61 -33.67
CA ALA A 117 0.71 29.15 -33.86
C ALA A 117 1.78 28.33 -33.11
N SER A 118 1.40 27.77 -31.96
CA SER A 118 2.16 26.79 -31.18
C SER A 118 1.15 25.88 -30.45
N PRO A 119 1.55 24.72 -29.90
CA PRO A 119 0.62 23.80 -29.24
C PRO A 119 -0.29 24.51 -28.24
N GLY A 120 -1.60 24.56 -28.50
CA GLY A 120 -2.60 25.19 -27.64
C GLY A 120 -2.90 26.65 -27.94
N ILE A 121 -2.03 27.37 -28.68
CA ILE A 121 -2.12 28.83 -28.86
C ILE A 121 -2.61 29.16 -30.27
N PHE A 122 -3.75 29.84 -30.37
CA PHE A 122 -4.30 30.37 -31.61
C PHE A 122 -4.17 31.88 -31.63
N ARG A 123 -3.77 32.43 -32.79
CA ARG A 123 -3.55 33.87 -32.96
C ARG A 123 -4.41 34.49 -34.06
N PRO A 124 -5.74 34.59 -33.88
CA PRO A 124 -6.59 35.28 -34.84
C PRO A 124 -6.30 36.79 -34.79
N LEU A 125 -6.12 37.40 -35.97
CA LEU A 125 -5.94 38.84 -36.13
C LEU A 125 -7.31 39.49 -36.30
N VAL A 126 -7.77 40.20 -35.28
CA VAL A 126 -9.09 40.83 -35.23
C VAL A 126 -8.95 42.31 -35.58
N ARG A 127 -9.67 42.77 -36.61
CA ARG A 127 -9.65 44.17 -37.05
C ARG A 127 -11.07 44.71 -37.14
N PRO A 128 -11.63 45.26 -36.04
CA PRO A 128 -13.03 45.64 -35.99
C PRO A 128 -13.29 46.88 -36.87
N VAL A 129 -14.41 46.91 -37.58
CA VAL A 129 -14.83 48.05 -38.42
C VAL A 129 -15.98 48.86 -37.82
N HIS A 130 -16.58 48.38 -36.74
CA HIS A 130 -17.75 49.00 -36.11
C HIS A 130 -17.49 49.39 -34.66
N LEU A 131 -17.63 50.68 -34.38
CA LEU A 131 -17.52 51.28 -33.04
C LEU A 131 -18.71 50.91 -32.15
N GLY A 132 -18.44 50.76 -30.85
CA GLY A 132 -19.43 50.56 -29.80
C GLY A 132 -19.32 49.20 -29.12
N GLU A 133 -20.30 48.88 -28.27
CA GLU A 133 -20.37 47.59 -27.57
C GLU A 133 -20.61 46.43 -28.54
N ARG A 134 -19.76 45.41 -28.43
CA ARG A 134 -19.78 44.20 -29.25
C ARG A 134 -19.68 42.97 -28.35
N GLN A 135 -20.51 41.97 -28.61
CA GLN A 135 -20.36 40.66 -27.99
C GLN A 135 -19.24 39.91 -28.69
N VAL A 136 -18.29 39.38 -27.91
CA VAL A 136 -17.15 38.62 -28.42
C VAL A 136 -17.36 37.14 -28.13
N THR A 137 -17.46 36.33 -29.18
CA THR A 137 -17.55 34.87 -29.07
C THR A 137 -16.37 34.21 -29.78
N ILE A 138 -15.73 33.25 -29.13
CA ILE A 138 -14.66 32.45 -29.75
C ILE A 138 -15.16 31.03 -29.97
N ARG A 139 -15.14 30.59 -31.23
CA ARG A 139 -15.55 29.25 -31.64
C ARG A 139 -14.33 28.40 -31.98
N LEU A 140 -14.10 27.34 -31.21
CA LEU A 140 -13.12 26.31 -31.49
C LEU A 140 -13.72 25.23 -32.38
N MET A 141 -13.02 24.88 -33.46
CA MET A 141 -13.37 23.80 -34.39
C MET A 141 -12.17 22.84 -34.51
N ALA A 142 -12.08 21.90 -33.57
CA ALA A 142 -10.96 20.95 -33.42
C ALA A 142 -11.50 19.53 -33.17
N PRO A 143 -11.94 18.79 -34.21
CA PRO A 143 -12.62 17.51 -34.05
C PRO A 143 -11.85 16.54 -33.12
N PRO A 144 -12.54 15.88 -32.15
CA PRO A 144 -13.99 15.83 -31.95
C PRO A 144 -14.58 16.99 -31.11
N THR A 145 -13.78 18.01 -30.79
CA THR A 145 -14.19 19.15 -29.96
C THR A 145 -14.63 20.31 -30.86
N VAL A 146 -15.90 20.69 -30.75
CA VAL A 146 -16.44 21.92 -31.34
C VAL A 146 -17.21 22.64 -30.25
N GLU A 147 -16.74 23.82 -29.85
CA GLU A 147 -17.32 24.61 -28.77
C GLU A 147 -17.29 26.09 -29.14
N ALA A 148 -18.33 26.83 -28.72
CA ALA A 148 -18.36 28.29 -28.79
C ALA A 148 -18.38 28.83 -27.37
N LEU A 149 -17.42 29.69 -27.03
CA LEU A 149 -17.28 30.31 -25.72
C LEU A 149 -17.58 31.79 -25.86
N ASP A 150 -18.60 32.24 -25.13
CA ASP A 150 -18.96 33.64 -25.04
C ASP A 150 -18.05 34.35 -24.03
N LEU A 151 -17.28 35.33 -24.51
CA LEU A 151 -16.37 36.12 -23.68
C LEU A 151 -17.09 37.27 -22.97
N GLY A 152 -18.29 37.65 -23.42
CA GLY A 152 -19.01 38.82 -22.92
C GLY A 152 -18.98 40.00 -23.89
N THR A 153 -19.38 41.16 -23.39
CA THR A 153 -19.48 42.41 -24.15
C THR A 153 -18.23 43.25 -23.94
N PHE A 154 -17.62 43.72 -25.02
CA PHE A 154 -16.45 44.60 -25.02
C PHE A 154 -16.74 45.86 -25.84
N VAL A 155 -16.10 46.97 -25.49
CA VAL A 155 -16.23 48.23 -26.22
C VAL A 155 -15.17 48.29 -27.32
N VAL A 156 -15.61 48.52 -28.56
CA VAL A 156 -14.70 48.90 -29.64
C VAL A 156 -14.54 50.43 -29.62
N HIS A 157 -13.34 50.89 -29.30
CA HIS A 157 -13.00 52.30 -29.15
C HIS A 157 -12.73 52.97 -30.51
N ALA A 158 -12.82 54.31 -30.53
CA ALA A 158 -12.48 55.09 -31.71
C ALA A 158 -10.96 55.18 -31.89
N THR A 159 -10.22 55.31 -30.80
CA THR A 159 -8.76 55.49 -30.79
C THR A 159 -8.10 54.70 -29.66
N ARG A 160 -6.81 54.39 -29.83
CA ARG A 160 -5.99 53.74 -28.80
C ARG A 160 -5.91 54.54 -27.49
N ASP A 161 -5.81 55.87 -27.58
CA ASP A 161 -5.76 56.74 -26.40
C ASP A 161 -7.02 56.62 -25.53
N GLU A 162 -8.19 56.47 -26.16
CA GLU A 162 -9.47 56.27 -25.46
C GLU A 162 -9.49 54.92 -24.74
N ALA A 163 -8.99 53.86 -25.38
CA ALA A 163 -8.88 52.53 -24.78
C ALA A 163 -7.92 52.52 -23.58
N ASN A 164 -6.75 53.14 -23.72
CA ASN A 164 -5.75 53.25 -22.65
C ASN A 164 -6.27 54.05 -21.45
N ALA A 165 -7.04 55.12 -21.69
CA ALA A 165 -7.68 55.89 -20.63
C ALA A 165 -8.77 55.10 -19.89
N ALA A 166 -9.47 54.19 -20.57
CA ALA A 166 -10.50 53.35 -19.97
C ALA A 166 -9.91 52.21 -19.12
N ALA A 167 -8.78 51.62 -19.52
CA ALA A 167 -8.15 50.49 -18.83
C ALA A 167 -7.43 50.88 -17.52
N ALA A 168 -7.05 52.15 -17.34
CA ALA A 168 -6.32 52.64 -16.17
C ALA A 168 -7.11 52.61 -14.84
N ALA A 169 -8.28 51.96 -14.80
CA ALA A 169 -9.18 51.90 -13.64
C ALA A 169 -9.20 50.54 -12.92
N ASP A 170 -8.66 49.47 -13.50
CA ASP A 170 -8.66 48.12 -12.93
C ASP A 170 -7.22 47.67 -12.59
N GLU A 171 -6.78 47.88 -11.34
CA GLU A 171 -5.56 47.27 -10.82
C GLU A 171 -5.83 45.83 -10.40
N ALA A 172 -4.99 44.89 -10.88
CA ALA A 172 -5.03 43.50 -10.46
C ALA A 172 -4.75 43.35 -8.95
N PRO A 173 -5.36 42.38 -8.25
CA PRO A 173 -5.11 42.15 -6.83
C PRO A 173 -3.62 41.91 -6.54
N ALA A 174 -3.09 42.59 -5.53
CA ALA A 174 -1.66 42.62 -5.20
C ALA A 174 -1.04 41.24 -4.85
N ASP A 175 -1.85 40.22 -4.57
CA ASP A 175 -1.40 38.89 -4.09
C ASP A 175 -1.62 37.76 -5.13
N ALA A 176 -1.83 38.11 -6.39
CA ALA A 176 -2.03 37.15 -7.47
C ALA A 176 -0.70 36.52 -7.94
N VAL A 177 -0.65 35.19 -8.02
CA VAL A 177 0.48 34.43 -8.55
C VAL A 177 0.25 34.18 -10.04
N SER A 178 1.15 34.67 -10.89
CA SER A 178 1.13 34.34 -12.31
C SER A 178 1.87 33.02 -12.58
N PHE A 179 1.26 32.14 -13.37
CA PHE A 179 1.84 30.89 -13.82
C PHE A 179 1.29 30.52 -15.21
N LEU A 180 2.14 30.67 -16.23
CA LEU A 180 1.74 30.66 -17.64
C LEU A 180 1.25 29.28 -18.11
N LEU A 181 0.34 29.23 -19.08
CA LEU A 181 -0.21 27.98 -19.60
C LEU A 181 0.86 27.08 -20.23
N GLU A 182 1.87 27.65 -20.86
CA GLU A 182 3.00 26.90 -21.40
C GLU A 182 3.87 26.28 -20.29
N GLN A 183 3.91 26.88 -19.11
CA GLN A 183 4.54 26.28 -17.93
C GLN A 183 3.65 25.16 -17.37
N GLN A 184 2.34 25.38 -17.29
CA GLN A 184 1.35 24.39 -16.86
C GLN A 184 1.40 23.11 -17.71
N TRP A 185 1.44 23.24 -19.05
CA TRP A 185 1.45 22.09 -19.97
C TRP A 185 2.72 21.23 -19.91
N ARG A 186 3.80 21.73 -19.30
CA ARG A 186 5.08 21.01 -19.17
C ARG A 186 5.18 20.13 -17.93
N ILE A 187 4.19 20.20 -17.04
CA ILE A 187 4.16 19.42 -15.80
C ILE A 187 2.81 18.68 -15.65
N PRO A 188 2.71 17.69 -14.75
CA PRO A 188 1.42 17.15 -14.33
C PRO A 188 0.59 18.21 -13.60
N PHE A 189 -0.11 19.04 -14.37
CA PHE A 189 -0.98 20.10 -13.88
C PHE A 189 -2.45 19.71 -14.06
N ALA A 190 -3.27 20.00 -13.07
CA ALA A 190 -4.71 19.86 -13.18
C ALA A 190 -5.39 20.85 -12.26
N VAL A 191 -6.48 21.43 -12.74
CA VAL A 191 -7.43 22.14 -11.89
C VAL A 191 -8.76 21.40 -11.87
N GLN A 192 -9.46 21.50 -10.76
CA GLN A 192 -10.76 20.88 -10.58
C GLN A 192 -11.69 21.82 -9.82
N PRO A 193 -12.99 21.88 -10.16
CA PRO A 193 -13.92 22.67 -9.39
C PRO A 193 -14.08 22.08 -7.99
N ALA A 194 -14.20 22.96 -7.00
CA ALA A 194 -14.63 22.59 -5.65
C ALA A 194 -16.11 22.20 -5.72
N GLU A 195 -16.42 20.95 -5.44
CA GLU A 195 -17.76 20.39 -5.63
C GLU A 195 -18.38 20.02 -4.29
N SER A 196 -19.69 20.26 -4.16
CA SER A 196 -20.45 19.70 -3.04
C SER A 196 -20.62 18.20 -3.24
N ARG A 197 -20.14 17.39 -2.29
CA ARG A 197 -20.27 15.93 -2.32
C ARG A 197 -20.46 15.34 -0.93
N PRO A 198 -21.08 14.15 -0.83
CA PRO A 198 -21.13 13.42 0.43
C PRO A 198 -19.73 12.92 0.80
N LEU A 199 -19.27 13.24 2.00
CA LEU A 199 -18.05 12.71 2.59
C LEU A 199 -18.40 11.91 3.85
N ARG A 200 -17.77 10.76 4.04
CA ARG A 200 -17.97 9.88 5.20
C ARG A 200 -17.01 10.26 6.32
N PRO A 201 -17.50 10.78 7.46
CA PRO A 201 -16.66 10.97 8.64
C PRO A 201 -16.04 9.65 9.06
N ASN A 202 -14.72 9.58 8.99
CA ASN A 202 -13.97 8.38 9.32
C ASN A 202 -12.83 8.64 10.30
N ILE A 203 -12.30 7.56 10.86
CA ILE A 203 -11.11 7.55 11.69
C ILE A 203 -10.08 6.65 10.97
N PRO A 204 -9.00 7.24 10.43
CA PRO A 204 -7.88 6.46 9.91
C PRO A 204 -7.15 5.78 11.08
N ALA A 205 -6.92 4.48 10.95
CA ALA A 205 -6.27 3.67 11.96
C ALA A 205 -5.51 2.51 11.31
N PHE A 206 -4.50 2.00 12.02
CA PHE A 206 -3.77 0.82 11.58
C PHE A 206 -4.67 -0.41 11.66
N GLY A 207 -4.67 -1.21 10.59
CA GLY A 207 -5.41 -2.45 10.49
C GLY A 207 -4.50 -3.64 10.15
N GLU A 208 -4.82 -4.80 10.70
CA GLU A 208 -4.17 -6.08 10.38
C GLU A 208 -5.23 -7.15 10.11
N LEU A 209 -4.98 -7.99 9.10
CA LEU A 209 -5.83 -9.13 8.81
C LEU A 209 -5.44 -10.30 9.72
N SER A 210 -6.34 -10.76 10.59
CA SER A 210 -6.13 -11.89 11.49
C SER A 210 -7.00 -13.09 11.12
N LEU A 211 -6.61 -14.27 11.59
CA LEU A 211 -7.49 -15.44 11.55
C LEU A 211 -8.43 -15.40 12.75
N PRO A 212 -9.73 -15.68 12.56
CA PRO A 212 -10.61 -16.05 13.66
C PRO A 212 -10.00 -17.24 14.43
N HIS A 213 -10.11 -17.25 15.75
CA HIS A 213 -9.53 -18.32 16.57
C HIS A 213 -10.14 -19.70 16.24
N GLU A 214 -11.40 -19.73 15.83
CA GLU A 214 -12.10 -20.94 15.39
C GLU A 214 -11.58 -21.50 14.06
N HIS A 215 -10.80 -20.73 13.31
CA HIS A 215 -10.28 -21.08 11.98
C HIS A 215 -8.82 -21.55 12.02
N GLU A 216 -8.28 -21.78 13.21
CA GLU A 216 -6.92 -22.26 13.42
C GLU A 216 -6.92 -23.46 14.37
N VAL A 217 -6.14 -24.48 14.03
CA VAL A 217 -5.95 -25.65 14.88
C VAL A 217 -4.48 -26.03 14.96
N LEU A 218 -4.00 -26.21 16.19
CA LEU A 218 -2.69 -26.76 16.49
C LEU A 218 -2.78 -28.28 16.63
N ILE A 219 -2.02 -29.00 15.82
CA ILE A 219 -1.87 -30.45 15.91
C ILE A 219 -0.75 -30.74 16.89
N ILE A 220 -1.09 -31.39 18.00
CA ILE A 220 -0.16 -31.83 19.04
C ILE A 220 0.03 -33.34 19.00
N ALA A 221 1.17 -33.81 19.50
CA ALA A 221 1.45 -35.23 19.66
C ALA A 221 0.58 -35.81 20.80
N PRO A 222 -0.26 -36.83 20.53
CA PRO A 222 -1.12 -37.41 21.56
C PRO A 222 -0.40 -38.42 22.47
N ARG A 223 0.89 -38.67 22.23
CA ARG A 223 1.80 -39.51 23.03
C ARG A 223 3.23 -39.38 22.51
N ASP A 224 4.18 -39.92 23.26
CA ASP A 224 5.58 -40.02 22.86
C ASP A 224 5.79 -40.92 21.63
N GLY A 225 6.66 -40.51 20.71
CA GLY A 225 7.09 -41.36 19.61
C GLY A 225 7.93 -40.64 18.56
N ARG A 226 8.40 -41.38 17.57
CA ARG A 226 9.14 -40.80 16.43
C ARG A 226 8.16 -40.36 15.34
N LEU A 227 8.17 -39.07 14.98
CA LEU A 227 7.30 -38.51 13.95
C LEU A 227 7.69 -39.04 12.57
N ILE A 228 6.74 -39.65 11.85
CA ILE A 228 6.91 -40.18 10.50
C ILE A 228 5.74 -39.75 9.61
N ALA A 229 5.90 -39.95 8.29
CA ALA A 229 4.78 -39.83 7.36
C ALA A 229 3.86 -41.04 7.52
N SER A 230 2.54 -40.81 7.49
CA SER A 230 1.58 -41.92 7.40
C SER A 230 1.54 -42.49 5.97
N GLY A 231 1.64 -41.62 4.96
CA GLY A 231 1.64 -41.97 3.54
C GLY A 231 3.03 -42.15 2.92
N SER A 232 3.10 -42.09 1.59
CA SER A 232 4.33 -42.26 0.80
C SER A 232 5.35 -41.12 0.95
N ARG A 233 4.91 -39.94 1.40
CA ARG A 233 5.76 -38.78 1.63
C ARG A 233 5.30 -37.99 2.85
N PHE A 234 6.22 -37.23 3.42
CA PHE A 234 5.90 -36.30 4.49
C PHE A 234 5.10 -35.09 3.95
N PRO A 235 4.13 -34.54 4.72
CA PRO A 235 3.32 -33.40 4.31
C PRO A 235 4.16 -32.12 4.12
N ARG A 236 3.68 -31.19 3.30
CA ARG A 236 4.37 -29.92 3.04
C ARG A 236 3.50 -28.72 3.45
N ILE A 237 4.16 -27.65 3.87
CA ILE A 237 3.50 -26.36 4.10
C ILE A 237 2.78 -25.92 2.81
N GLY A 238 1.56 -25.41 2.96
CA GLY A 238 0.66 -25.03 1.86
C GLY A 238 -0.19 -26.17 1.31
N GLU A 239 -0.01 -27.41 1.78
CA GLU A 239 -0.84 -28.55 1.37
C GLU A 239 -2.21 -28.52 2.06
N SER A 240 -3.27 -28.79 1.29
CA SER A 240 -4.62 -28.94 1.83
C SER A 240 -4.79 -30.30 2.50
N VAL A 241 -5.40 -30.30 3.69
CA VAL A 241 -5.70 -31.48 4.48
C VAL A 241 -7.19 -31.53 4.79
N SER A 242 -7.75 -32.74 4.85
CA SER A 242 -9.17 -32.96 5.15
C SER A 242 -9.37 -33.46 6.56
N ALA A 243 -10.47 -33.08 7.19
CA ALA A 243 -10.88 -33.67 8.47
C ALA A 243 -10.93 -35.21 8.39
N GLY A 244 -10.39 -35.88 9.40
CA GLY A 244 -10.26 -37.33 9.49
C GLY A 244 -9.08 -37.92 8.71
N SER A 245 -8.39 -37.16 7.84
CA SER A 245 -7.13 -37.62 7.26
C SER A 245 -6.04 -37.65 8.33
N ALA A 246 -5.06 -38.56 8.20
CA ALA A 246 -3.94 -38.67 9.13
C ALA A 246 -2.61 -38.60 8.36
N PRO A 247 -2.15 -37.40 7.97
CA PRO A 247 -0.94 -37.24 7.17
C PRO A 247 0.35 -37.45 8.00
N PHE A 248 0.25 -37.33 9.33
CA PHE A 248 1.32 -37.62 10.30
C PHE A 248 1.04 -38.93 11.03
N ALA A 249 2.10 -39.66 11.38
CA ALA A 249 2.02 -40.81 12.27
C ALA A 249 3.19 -40.80 13.25
N LEU A 250 3.00 -41.42 14.42
CA LEU A 250 4.03 -41.63 15.42
C LEU A 250 4.43 -43.11 15.40
N SER A 251 5.71 -43.37 15.16
CA SER A 251 6.29 -44.69 15.37
C SER A 251 6.61 -44.84 16.85
N LEU A 252 5.85 -45.68 17.53
CA LEU A 252 6.07 -46.00 18.94
C LEU A 252 7.27 -46.95 19.01
N MET A 253 8.37 -46.49 19.61
CA MET A 253 9.45 -47.42 19.96
C MET A 253 9.09 -48.09 21.29
N PRO A 254 9.27 -49.42 21.42
CA PRO A 254 9.30 -50.06 22.73
C PRO A 254 10.39 -49.38 23.55
N GLN A 255 10.03 -48.84 24.72
CA GLN A 255 10.87 -48.04 25.62
C GLN A 255 11.94 -48.84 26.37
N ASP A 256 12.53 -49.85 25.75
CA ASP A 256 13.51 -50.69 26.40
C ASP A 256 14.87 -50.55 25.71
N ASP A 257 15.73 -49.69 26.28
CA ASP A 257 17.19 -49.63 26.06
C ASP A 257 17.84 -50.94 26.54
N ILE A 258 17.50 -52.04 25.90
CA ILE A 258 18.12 -53.33 26.18
C ILE A 258 19.32 -53.48 25.25
N ASP A 259 20.51 -53.30 25.81
CA ASP A 259 21.76 -53.63 25.12
C ASP A 259 21.74 -55.13 24.76
N PRO A 260 21.82 -55.50 23.46
CA PRO A 260 21.83 -56.91 23.05
C PRO A 260 22.98 -57.71 23.67
N ALA A 261 24.10 -57.07 24.07
CA ALA A 261 25.18 -57.73 24.78
C ALA A 261 24.77 -58.20 26.19
N ASN A 262 23.85 -57.49 26.84
CA ASN A 262 23.32 -57.88 28.16
C ASN A 262 22.28 -59.01 28.05
N LEU A 263 21.60 -59.15 26.92
CA LEU A 263 20.62 -60.23 26.70
C LEU A 263 21.28 -61.60 26.54
N ASP A 264 22.32 -61.70 25.72
CA ASP A 264 23.03 -62.97 25.55
C ASP A 264 23.70 -63.38 26.88
N THR A 265 24.25 -62.41 27.63
CA THR A 265 24.79 -62.63 28.99
C THR A 265 23.72 -63.14 29.96
N ALA A 266 22.51 -62.58 29.94
CA ALA A 266 21.41 -63.01 30.80
C ALA A 266 20.92 -64.43 30.48
N VAL A 267 20.86 -64.80 29.19
CA VAL A 267 20.53 -66.17 28.77
C VAL A 267 21.59 -67.17 29.25
N GLU A 268 22.86 -66.80 29.15
CA GLU A 268 23.98 -67.64 29.61
C GLU A 268 23.98 -67.81 31.14
N GLN A 269 23.76 -66.74 31.90
CA GLN A 269 23.64 -66.80 33.36
C GLN A 269 22.48 -67.69 33.81
N ALA A 270 21.30 -67.54 33.21
CA ALA A 270 20.15 -68.38 33.54
C ALA A 270 20.39 -69.86 33.16
N ALA A 271 21.14 -70.14 32.08
CA ALA A 271 21.53 -71.50 31.71
C ALA A 271 22.47 -72.14 32.75
N ILE A 272 23.41 -71.35 33.30
CA ILE A 272 24.28 -71.79 34.40
C ILE A 272 23.45 -72.15 35.63
N GLY A 273 22.46 -71.34 35.99
CA GLY A 273 21.56 -71.61 37.12
C GLY A 273 20.77 -72.92 36.95
N VAL A 274 20.29 -73.22 35.74
CA VAL A 274 19.64 -74.50 35.43
C VAL A 274 20.59 -75.68 35.66
N GLU A 275 21.84 -75.58 35.19
CA GLU A 275 22.82 -76.65 35.35
C GLU A 275 23.22 -76.86 36.82
N GLU A 276 23.30 -75.81 37.61
CA GLU A 276 23.52 -75.89 39.06
C GLU A 276 22.36 -76.62 39.76
N ALA A 277 21.12 -76.20 39.50
CA ALA A 277 19.93 -76.82 40.08
C ALA A 277 19.78 -78.30 39.67
N LYS A 278 20.14 -78.67 38.43
CA LYS A 278 20.16 -80.08 37.99
C LYS A 278 21.18 -80.92 38.75
N ARG A 279 22.39 -80.38 38.98
CA ARG A 279 23.45 -81.08 39.72
C ARG A 279 23.02 -81.29 41.16
N GLU A 280 22.42 -80.28 41.78
CA GLU A 280 21.93 -80.37 43.14
C GLU A 280 20.78 -81.38 43.27
N LEU A 281 19.82 -81.36 42.34
CA LEU A 281 18.77 -82.38 42.26
C LEU A 281 19.35 -83.80 42.10
N THR A 282 20.35 -83.98 41.25
CA THR A 282 21.02 -85.28 41.05
C THR A 282 21.71 -85.74 42.34
N ARG A 283 22.42 -84.84 43.01
CA ARG A 283 23.09 -85.11 44.29
C ARG A 283 22.08 -85.52 45.36
N ARG A 284 21.00 -84.76 45.53
CA ARG A 284 19.94 -85.05 46.50
C ARG A 284 19.21 -86.35 46.16
N THR A 285 18.96 -86.65 44.88
CA THR A 285 18.36 -87.92 44.45
C THR A 285 19.24 -89.12 44.88
N ASN A 286 20.54 -89.07 44.60
CA ASN A 286 21.48 -90.12 44.99
C ASN A 286 21.57 -90.32 46.51
N LEU A 287 21.45 -89.25 47.29
CA LEU A 287 21.41 -89.31 48.76
C LEU A 287 20.09 -89.87 49.29
N ALA A 288 18.97 -89.53 48.64
CA ALA A 288 17.63 -90.02 49.00
C ALA A 288 17.49 -91.53 48.72
N GLU A 289 18.03 -92.01 47.59
CA GLU A 289 18.07 -93.45 47.26
C GLU A 289 18.86 -94.28 48.27
N ARG A 290 19.82 -93.66 48.97
CA ARG A 290 20.59 -94.26 50.06
C ARG A 290 19.94 -94.09 51.43
N GLY A 291 18.74 -93.51 51.51
CA GLY A 291 18.00 -93.25 52.75
C GLY A 291 18.60 -92.16 53.63
N MET A 292 19.46 -91.29 53.07
CA MET A 292 20.23 -90.30 53.84
C MET A 292 19.58 -88.91 53.94
N ILE A 293 18.52 -88.65 53.16
CA ILE A 293 17.77 -87.38 53.21
C ILE A 293 16.26 -87.64 53.09
N GLU A 294 15.47 -86.70 53.60
CA GLU A 294 14.00 -86.76 53.58
C GLU A 294 13.41 -86.40 52.21
N ALA A 295 12.23 -86.95 51.90
CA ALA A 295 11.54 -86.71 50.63
C ALA A 295 11.24 -85.22 50.38
N GLN A 296 11.04 -84.42 51.43
CA GLN A 296 10.81 -82.98 51.35
C GLN A 296 12.00 -82.24 50.72
N LEU A 297 13.24 -82.61 51.07
CA LEU A 297 14.45 -82.00 50.52
C LEU A 297 14.66 -82.32 49.04
N LEU A 298 14.12 -83.44 48.57
CA LEU A 298 14.12 -83.81 47.16
C LEU A 298 13.08 -83.01 46.36
N GLU A 299 11.90 -82.79 46.92
CA GLU A 299 10.88 -81.92 46.31
C GLU A 299 11.33 -80.46 46.21
N GLU A 300 12.05 -79.95 47.23
CA GLU A 300 12.64 -78.61 47.19
C GLU A 300 13.63 -78.45 46.00
N ALA A 301 14.56 -79.39 45.81
CA ALA A 301 15.48 -79.34 44.67
C ALA A 301 14.79 -79.50 43.31
N ARG A 302 13.64 -80.19 43.25
CA ARG A 302 12.80 -80.24 42.04
C ARG A 302 12.13 -78.90 41.75
N PHE A 303 11.75 -78.17 42.79
CA PHE A 303 11.17 -76.84 42.67
C PHE A 303 12.22 -75.83 42.19
N GLU A 304 13.40 -75.83 42.81
CA GLU A 304 14.55 -75.00 42.42
C GLU A 304 14.92 -75.20 40.93
N LEU A 305 14.93 -76.45 40.45
CA LEU A 305 15.15 -76.73 39.02
C LEU A 305 14.07 -76.13 38.13
N ARG A 306 12.78 -76.28 38.51
CA ARG A 306 11.67 -75.72 37.73
C ARG A 306 11.71 -74.20 37.68
N GLU A 307 12.12 -73.57 38.76
CA GLU A 307 12.30 -72.12 38.86
C GLU A 307 13.42 -71.64 37.93
N ALA A 308 14.60 -72.25 38.02
CA ALA A 308 15.72 -71.95 37.13
C ALA A 308 15.36 -72.18 35.64
N GLU A 309 14.62 -73.25 35.33
CA GLU A 309 14.13 -73.52 33.97
C GLU A 309 13.08 -72.52 33.48
N ALA A 310 12.27 -71.95 34.39
CA ALA A 310 11.33 -70.90 34.06
C ALA A 310 12.07 -69.58 33.76
N GLU A 311 13.06 -69.24 34.55
CA GLU A 311 13.91 -68.06 34.36
C GLU A 311 14.70 -68.15 33.05
N TRP A 312 15.35 -69.28 32.77
CA TRP A 312 16.05 -69.50 31.50
C TRP A 312 15.12 -69.41 30.28
N ARG A 313 13.90 -69.98 30.38
CA ARG A 313 12.89 -69.82 29.32
C ARG A 313 12.45 -68.37 29.15
N GLY A 314 12.35 -67.61 30.24
CA GLY A 314 12.06 -66.17 30.21
C GLY A 314 13.15 -65.38 29.50
N ALA A 315 14.41 -65.56 29.90
CA ALA A 315 15.56 -64.90 29.29
C ALA A 315 15.69 -65.24 27.80
N LYS A 316 15.50 -66.52 27.42
CA LYS A 316 15.55 -66.96 26.03
C LYS A 316 14.47 -66.31 25.17
N ARG A 317 13.23 -66.23 25.67
CA ARG A 317 12.12 -65.55 24.97
C ARG A 317 12.41 -64.07 24.75
N LEU A 318 12.94 -63.38 25.75
CA LEU A 318 13.28 -61.96 25.65
C LEU A 318 14.36 -61.70 24.57
N ARG A 319 15.38 -62.56 24.53
CA ARG A 319 16.43 -62.53 23.51
C ARG A 319 15.90 -62.84 22.10
N GLU A 320 14.99 -63.80 21.98
CA GLU A 320 14.31 -64.11 20.71
C GLU A 320 13.39 -62.98 20.24
N SER A 321 12.66 -62.31 21.14
CA SER A 321 11.85 -61.13 20.79
C SER A 321 12.69 -59.95 20.33
N HIS A 322 13.89 -59.76 20.89
CA HIS A 322 14.80 -58.71 20.46
C HIS A 322 15.41 -58.99 19.07
N GLY A 323 15.72 -60.25 18.76
CA GLY A 323 16.14 -60.67 17.42
C GLY A 323 15.07 -60.52 16.33
N GLN A 324 13.78 -60.56 16.71
CA GLN A 324 12.66 -60.20 15.82
C GLN A 324 12.44 -58.68 15.75
N GLY A 325 12.71 -57.93 16.82
CA GLY A 325 12.58 -56.46 16.87
C GLY A 325 13.41 -55.73 15.81
N GLN A 326 14.57 -56.27 15.44
CA GLN A 326 15.41 -55.69 14.38
C GLN A 326 14.85 -55.88 12.96
N ARG A 327 13.95 -56.85 12.76
CA ARG A 327 13.14 -56.99 11.53
C ARG A 327 11.89 -56.10 11.55
N ILE A 328 11.51 -55.56 12.72
CA ILE A 328 10.42 -54.62 12.94
C ILE A 328 10.93 -53.16 12.86
N ALA A 329 12.17 -52.92 12.43
CA ALA A 329 12.64 -51.58 12.06
C ALA A 329 11.82 -50.97 10.89
N ASP A 330 10.95 -51.74 10.24
CA ASP A 330 10.01 -51.27 9.20
C ASP A 330 8.52 -51.27 9.65
N GLY A 331 8.21 -51.65 10.91
CA GLY A 331 6.84 -51.95 11.33
C GLY A 331 6.53 -51.81 12.83
N GLY A 332 7.15 -50.86 13.54
CA GLY A 332 6.71 -50.50 14.89
C GLY A 332 5.23 -50.11 14.91
N GLU A 333 4.57 -50.25 16.07
CA GLU A 333 3.17 -49.83 16.22
C GLU A 333 3.06 -48.35 15.82
N ARG A 334 2.26 -48.08 14.80
CA ARG A 334 2.05 -46.74 14.27
C ARG A 334 0.79 -46.16 14.87
N PHE A 335 0.92 -44.98 15.46
CA PHE A 335 -0.23 -44.19 15.87
C PHE A 335 -0.48 -43.09 14.83
N GLU A 336 -1.54 -43.24 14.05
CA GLU A 336 -1.97 -42.20 13.12
C GLU A 336 -2.48 -40.98 13.89
N VAL A 337 -2.04 -39.79 13.50
CA VAL A 337 -2.48 -38.53 14.11
C VAL A 337 -3.56 -37.91 13.22
N PRO A 338 -4.86 -38.08 13.54
CA PRO A 338 -5.94 -37.59 12.71
C PRO A 338 -6.04 -36.07 12.77
N ILE A 339 -6.36 -35.46 11.64
CA ILE A 339 -6.66 -34.04 11.52
C ILE A 339 -8.13 -33.80 11.94
N PRO A 340 -8.41 -32.90 12.90
CA PRO A 340 -9.77 -32.67 13.39
C PRO A 340 -10.62 -31.82 12.43
N VAL A 341 -10.00 -30.91 11.67
CA VAL A 341 -10.70 -29.97 10.76
C VAL A 341 -10.01 -29.88 9.40
N SER A 342 -10.78 -29.68 8.34
CA SER A 342 -10.22 -29.43 7.01
C SER A 342 -9.57 -28.04 6.96
N GLY A 343 -8.48 -27.90 6.21
CA GLY A 343 -7.78 -26.63 6.06
C GLY A 343 -6.48 -26.77 5.28
N THR A 344 -5.58 -25.81 5.46
CA THR A 344 -4.24 -25.79 4.86
C THR A 344 -3.17 -25.88 5.94
N LEU A 345 -2.14 -26.67 5.69
CA LEU A 345 -0.99 -26.79 6.58
C LEU A 345 -0.16 -25.49 6.54
N ALA A 346 -0.31 -24.64 7.55
CA ALA A 346 0.39 -23.36 7.64
C ALA A 346 1.84 -23.51 8.07
N GLU A 347 2.09 -24.36 9.08
CA GLU A 347 3.41 -24.56 9.66
C GLU A 347 3.60 -26.02 10.07
N ILE A 348 4.86 -26.47 10.05
CA ILE A 348 5.29 -27.73 10.62
C ILE A 348 6.43 -27.41 11.58
N TYR A 349 6.24 -27.73 12.87
CA TYR A 349 7.20 -27.39 13.92
C TYR A 349 8.32 -28.43 14.07
N VAL A 350 8.08 -29.66 13.61
CA VAL A 350 8.98 -30.79 13.85
C VAL A 350 9.37 -31.46 12.54
N ALA A 351 10.68 -31.67 12.36
CA ALA A 351 11.20 -32.38 11.20
C ALA A 351 10.83 -33.88 11.22
N PRO A 352 10.60 -34.51 10.05
CA PRO A 352 10.35 -35.93 9.97
C PRO A 352 11.52 -36.75 10.56
N GLY A 353 11.18 -37.82 11.26
CA GLY A 353 12.12 -38.70 11.95
C GLY A 353 12.58 -38.20 13.32
N THR A 354 12.10 -37.05 13.79
CA THR A 354 12.41 -36.51 15.12
C THR A 354 11.55 -37.20 16.17
N TRP A 355 12.09 -37.36 17.39
CA TRP A 355 11.29 -37.76 18.54
C TRP A 355 10.41 -36.61 19.02
N VAL A 356 9.13 -36.87 19.24
CA VAL A 356 8.18 -35.93 19.84
C VAL A 356 7.67 -36.48 21.16
N ALA A 357 7.55 -35.62 22.16
CA ALA A 357 6.90 -35.93 23.43
C ALA A 357 5.38 -35.70 23.33
N GLU A 358 4.61 -36.32 24.22
CA GLU A 358 3.20 -36.00 24.42
C GLU A 358 2.97 -34.49 24.60
N GLU A 359 1.87 -33.97 24.04
CA GLU A 359 1.48 -32.56 23.98
C GLU A 359 2.39 -31.65 23.14
N GLN A 360 3.50 -32.16 22.60
CA GLN A 360 4.39 -31.36 21.76
C GLN A 360 3.69 -30.96 20.43
N PRO A 361 3.70 -29.66 20.05
CA PRO A 361 3.18 -29.21 18.77
C PRO A 361 3.92 -29.84 17.58
N ILE A 362 3.15 -30.41 16.64
CA ILE A 362 3.64 -31.03 15.40
C ILE A 362 3.46 -30.06 14.23
N ALA A 363 2.26 -29.51 14.08
CA ALA A 363 1.91 -28.67 12.94
C ALA A 363 0.74 -27.72 13.24
N ARG A 364 0.57 -26.70 12.41
CA ARG A 364 -0.53 -25.72 12.48
C ARG A 364 -1.36 -25.79 11.19
N ILE A 365 -2.67 -25.90 11.34
CA ILE A 365 -3.62 -25.94 10.22
C ILE A 365 -4.52 -24.72 10.33
N ILE A 366 -4.73 -24.05 9.21
CA ILE A 366 -5.57 -22.85 9.14
C ILE A 366 -6.63 -22.99 8.04
N ASP A 367 -7.80 -22.39 8.28
CA ASP A 367 -8.80 -22.10 7.25
C ASP A 367 -8.86 -20.59 7.03
N ARG A 368 -8.38 -20.13 5.88
CA ARG A 368 -8.38 -18.70 5.54
C ARG A 368 -9.61 -18.26 4.75
N GLY A 369 -10.65 -19.09 4.63
CA GLY A 369 -11.87 -18.74 3.90
C GLY A 369 -12.63 -17.55 4.48
N SER A 370 -12.41 -17.23 5.76
CA SER A 370 -12.82 -15.96 6.37
C SER A 370 -11.73 -15.45 7.29
N LEU A 371 -11.51 -14.14 7.27
CA LEU A 371 -10.54 -13.41 8.08
C LEU A 371 -11.24 -12.35 8.91
N HIS A 372 -10.54 -11.80 9.88
CA HIS A 372 -10.93 -10.55 10.53
C HIS A 372 -10.01 -9.41 10.08
N LEU A 373 -10.56 -8.22 9.85
CA LEU A 373 -9.80 -6.98 9.90
C LEU A 373 -9.83 -6.47 11.33
N GLU A 374 -8.69 -6.49 12.01
CA GLU A 374 -8.51 -5.91 13.33
C GLU A 374 -7.94 -4.51 13.20
N ILE A 375 -8.72 -3.52 13.62
CA ILE A 375 -8.34 -2.11 13.52
C ILE A 375 -8.09 -1.56 14.92
N GLY A 376 -6.88 -1.05 15.15
CA GLY A 376 -6.49 -0.45 16.42
C GLY A 376 -6.91 1.02 16.49
N VAL A 377 -8.05 1.31 17.11
CA VAL A 377 -8.57 2.69 17.21
C VAL A 377 -7.87 3.43 18.36
N PRO A 378 -7.19 4.56 18.10
CA PRO A 378 -6.54 5.33 19.16
C PRO A 378 -7.52 5.83 20.23
N GLU A 379 -7.08 5.87 21.50
CA GLU A 379 -7.87 6.31 22.65
C GLU A 379 -8.64 7.64 22.41
N ALA A 380 -8.00 8.61 21.74
CA ALA A 380 -8.58 9.91 21.42
C ALA A 380 -9.91 9.84 20.63
N TYR A 381 -10.14 8.73 19.92
CA TYR A 381 -11.30 8.55 19.05
C TYR A 381 -12.35 7.58 19.59
N VAL A 382 -12.10 6.91 20.72
CA VAL A 382 -12.99 5.89 21.28
C VAL A 382 -14.41 6.41 21.51
N GLY A 383 -14.56 7.69 21.89
CA GLY A 383 -15.88 8.31 22.10
C GLY A 383 -16.78 8.32 20.85
N ARG A 384 -16.20 8.21 19.65
CA ARG A 384 -16.91 8.22 18.36
C ARG A 384 -17.32 6.82 17.88
N LEU A 385 -16.86 5.75 18.54
CA LEU A 385 -17.13 4.37 18.10
C LEU A 385 -18.58 3.92 18.29
N LYS A 386 -19.39 4.66 19.06
CA LYS A 386 -20.83 4.39 19.20
C LYS A 386 -21.59 4.48 17.88
N GLU A 387 -21.04 5.19 16.91
CA GLU A 387 -21.62 5.46 15.60
C GLU A 387 -20.89 4.71 14.47
N VAL A 388 -20.13 3.66 14.80
CA VAL A 388 -19.44 2.88 13.77
C VAL A 388 -20.47 2.18 12.87
N THR A 389 -20.39 2.45 11.56
CA THR A 389 -21.32 1.88 10.56
C THR A 389 -20.62 1.02 9.53
N GLY A 390 -19.29 0.98 9.53
CA GLY A 390 -18.49 0.24 8.56
C GLY A 390 -17.03 0.62 8.61
N ALA A 391 -16.26 0.08 7.69
CA ALA A 391 -14.87 0.43 7.46
C ALA A 391 -14.53 0.25 5.98
N TRP A 392 -13.53 0.98 5.50
CA TRP A 392 -12.93 0.69 4.20
C TRP A 392 -11.41 0.75 4.29
N PHE A 393 -10.73 0.00 3.44
CA PHE A 393 -9.28 -0.09 3.45
C PHE A 393 -8.75 -0.47 2.07
N HIS A 394 -7.47 -0.19 1.85
CA HIS A 394 -6.78 -0.56 0.61
C HIS A 394 -5.58 -1.45 0.95
N LEU A 395 -5.41 -2.54 0.20
CA LEU A 395 -4.26 -3.42 0.33
C LEU A 395 -3.35 -3.25 -0.89
N ASP A 396 -2.06 -3.14 -0.64
CA ASP A 396 -1.06 -3.09 -1.71
C ASP A 396 -1.19 -4.33 -2.61
N GLY A 397 -1.20 -4.12 -3.92
CA GLY A 397 -1.41 -5.18 -4.91
C GLY A 397 -2.87 -5.44 -5.29
N HIS A 398 -3.83 -4.73 -4.69
CA HIS A 398 -5.24 -4.76 -5.10
C HIS A 398 -5.66 -3.39 -5.66
N GLU A 399 -6.24 -3.34 -6.86
CA GLU A 399 -6.63 -2.06 -7.47
C GLU A 399 -7.83 -1.39 -6.79
N THR A 400 -8.72 -2.19 -6.20
CA THR A 400 -9.98 -1.70 -5.62
C THR A 400 -9.94 -1.72 -4.10
N PRO A 401 -10.40 -0.65 -3.41
CA PRO A 401 -10.58 -0.67 -1.97
C PRO A 401 -11.61 -1.70 -1.54
N PHE A 402 -11.40 -2.29 -0.37
CA PHE A 402 -12.35 -3.15 0.31
C PHE A 402 -13.30 -2.29 1.15
N GLU A 403 -14.59 -2.57 1.07
CA GLU A 403 -15.65 -1.86 1.80
C GLU A 403 -16.38 -2.87 2.69
N LEU A 404 -16.52 -2.56 3.97
CA LEU A 404 -17.14 -3.38 5.01
C LEU A 404 -18.31 -2.64 5.64
N GLY A 405 -19.46 -3.32 5.75
CA GLY A 405 -20.66 -2.74 6.32
C GLY A 405 -20.81 -3.00 7.82
N GLY A 406 -21.86 -2.41 8.41
CA GLY A 406 -22.19 -2.66 9.82
C GLY A 406 -22.57 -4.12 10.11
N SER A 407 -23.01 -4.88 9.11
CA SER A 407 -23.24 -6.34 9.23
C SER A 407 -21.95 -7.15 9.36
N ASP A 408 -20.81 -6.58 8.96
CA ASP A 408 -19.52 -7.22 9.05
C ASP A 408 -18.82 -6.90 10.37
N LEU A 409 -19.34 -5.96 11.16
CA LEU A 409 -18.81 -5.66 12.49
C LEU A 409 -19.00 -6.88 13.41
N VAL A 410 -17.89 -7.49 13.81
CA VAL A 410 -17.87 -8.65 14.70
C VAL A 410 -17.87 -8.20 16.15
N ALA A 411 -16.98 -7.28 16.50
CA ALA A 411 -16.82 -6.80 17.86
C ALA A 411 -16.15 -5.42 17.93
N VAL A 412 -16.53 -4.66 18.95
CA VAL A 412 -15.77 -3.52 19.47
C VAL A 412 -15.20 -3.96 20.82
N GLY A 413 -13.89 -3.82 20.99
CA GLY A 413 -13.20 -4.19 22.22
C GLY A 413 -13.76 -3.46 23.45
N SER A 414 -13.67 -4.09 24.62
CA SER A 414 -14.12 -3.54 25.90
C SER A 414 -13.00 -2.92 26.73
N GLU A 415 -11.73 -3.12 26.34
CA GLU A 415 -10.55 -2.65 27.06
C GLU A 415 -9.49 -2.16 26.06
N LEU A 416 -8.79 -1.08 26.42
CA LEU A 416 -7.64 -0.58 25.68
C LEU A 416 -6.45 -1.49 25.91
N ASP A 417 -5.69 -1.75 24.85
CA ASP A 417 -4.38 -2.38 24.99
C ASP A 417 -3.44 -1.48 25.82
N HIS A 418 -2.82 -2.04 26.87
CA HIS A 418 -2.05 -1.25 27.85
C HIS A 418 -0.77 -0.66 27.26
N GLU A 419 -0.18 -1.30 26.25
CA GLU A 419 1.07 -0.86 25.64
C GLU A 419 0.82 0.13 24.50
N THR A 420 -0.12 -0.20 23.61
CA THR A 420 -0.39 0.56 22.38
C THR A 420 -1.46 1.63 22.54
N ARG A 421 -2.25 1.60 23.63
CA ARG A 421 -3.35 2.55 23.92
C ARG A 421 -4.40 2.61 22.80
N VAL A 422 -4.64 1.49 22.12
CA VAL A 422 -5.69 1.36 21.10
C VAL A 422 -6.82 0.46 21.58
N LEU A 423 -8.02 0.71 21.09
CA LEU A 423 -9.19 -0.17 21.26
C LEU A 423 -9.37 -1.00 19.98
N PRO A 424 -9.33 -2.34 20.06
CA PRO A 424 -9.49 -3.17 18.86
C PRO A 424 -10.93 -3.15 18.37
N VAL A 425 -11.13 -2.92 17.07
CA VAL A 425 -12.42 -3.08 16.39
C VAL A 425 -12.25 -4.14 15.31
N ARG A 426 -13.09 -5.16 15.32
CA ARG A 426 -12.99 -6.32 14.42
C ARG A 426 -14.13 -6.33 13.42
N PHE A 427 -13.78 -6.43 12.14
CA PHE A 427 -14.73 -6.71 11.07
C PHE A 427 -14.44 -8.06 10.42
N ARG A 428 -15.47 -8.77 9.97
CA ARG A 428 -15.36 -10.01 9.21
C ARG A 428 -15.10 -9.71 7.74
N ILE A 429 -14.16 -10.43 7.16
CA ILE A 429 -13.87 -10.43 5.73
C ILE A 429 -14.14 -11.83 5.18
N ASP A 430 -14.93 -11.89 4.12
CA ASP A 430 -15.06 -13.09 3.29
C ASP A 430 -13.84 -13.18 2.35
N ASN A 431 -13.17 -14.33 2.37
CA ASN A 431 -11.99 -14.61 1.58
C ASN A 431 -12.14 -15.93 0.82
N ALA A 432 -13.31 -16.18 0.25
CA ALA A 432 -13.58 -17.38 -0.55
C ALA A 432 -12.59 -17.58 -1.72
N ALA A 433 -12.05 -16.50 -2.30
CA ALA A 433 -11.03 -16.57 -3.35
C ALA A 433 -9.64 -16.96 -2.83
N GLY A 434 -9.40 -16.86 -1.51
CA GLY A 434 -8.13 -17.22 -0.87
C GLY A 434 -6.96 -16.30 -1.22
N GLU A 435 -7.25 -15.09 -1.70
CA GLU A 435 -6.25 -14.09 -2.11
C GLU A 435 -5.65 -13.35 -0.90
N LEU A 436 -6.42 -13.22 0.17
CA LEU A 436 -5.99 -12.54 1.38
C LEU A 436 -5.23 -13.50 2.32
N TYR A 437 -4.19 -12.97 2.94
CA TYR A 437 -3.35 -13.71 3.88
C TYR A 437 -3.42 -13.06 5.27
N PRO A 438 -3.51 -13.87 6.33
CA PRO A 438 -3.33 -13.37 7.70
C PRO A 438 -1.95 -12.71 7.86
N GLY A 439 -1.89 -11.64 8.66
CA GLY A 439 -0.71 -10.80 8.86
C GLY A 439 -0.53 -9.70 7.81
N MET A 440 -1.38 -9.63 6.77
CA MET A 440 -1.42 -8.46 5.90
C MET A 440 -1.85 -7.22 6.69
N THR A 441 -1.20 -6.09 6.43
CA THR A 441 -1.46 -4.83 7.15
C THR A 441 -1.98 -3.76 6.20
N THR A 442 -2.71 -2.79 6.73
CA THR A 442 -3.34 -1.73 5.96
C THR A 442 -3.59 -0.49 6.83
N THR A 443 -3.85 0.64 6.19
CA THR A 443 -4.53 1.76 6.85
C THR A 443 -6.03 1.62 6.58
N ALA A 444 -6.79 1.34 7.63
CA ALA A 444 -8.23 1.22 7.56
C ALA A 444 -8.89 2.52 8.02
N HIS A 445 -10.02 2.83 7.41
CA HIS A 445 -10.83 4.01 7.69
C HIS A 445 -12.16 3.58 8.27
N LEU A 446 -12.32 3.68 9.60
CA LEU A 446 -13.59 3.37 10.26
C LEU A 446 -14.60 4.48 9.97
N VAL A 447 -15.73 4.15 9.36
CA VAL A 447 -16.84 5.08 9.17
C VAL A 447 -17.61 5.20 10.48
N VAL A 448 -17.68 6.42 11.02
CA VAL A 448 -18.21 6.69 12.36
C VAL A 448 -19.32 7.74 12.41
N ALA A 449 -19.92 8.05 11.27
CA ALA A 449 -21.14 8.84 11.18
C ALA A 449 -21.74 8.70 9.77
N SER A 450 -22.97 9.18 9.61
CA SER A 450 -23.60 9.29 8.30
C SER A 450 -22.84 10.28 7.40
N PRO A 451 -22.86 10.08 6.05
CA PRO A 451 -22.23 11.01 5.12
C PRO A 451 -22.76 12.43 5.29
N ILE A 452 -21.85 13.40 5.28
CA ILE A 452 -22.16 14.83 5.35
C ILE A 452 -21.91 15.47 3.98
N GLN A 453 -22.83 16.31 3.52
CA GLN A 453 -22.63 17.12 2.32
C GLN A 453 -21.69 18.27 2.66
N SER A 454 -20.57 18.36 1.95
CA SER A 454 -19.60 19.45 2.10
C SER A 454 -19.02 19.82 0.75
N VAL A 455 -18.59 21.09 0.63
CA VAL A 455 -17.64 21.47 -0.42
C VAL A 455 -16.37 20.67 -0.19
N ALA A 456 -15.90 20.00 -1.23
CA ALA A 456 -14.73 19.17 -1.17
C ALA A 456 -13.81 19.46 -2.36
N ILE A 457 -12.53 19.28 -2.10
CA ILE A 457 -11.46 19.35 -3.09
C ILE A 457 -10.62 18.07 -3.02
N PRO A 458 -9.88 17.75 -4.08
CA PRO A 458 -8.85 16.72 -4.00
C PRO A 458 -7.87 17.05 -2.88
N PHE A 459 -7.52 16.05 -2.05
CA PHE A 459 -6.58 16.25 -0.95
C PHE A 459 -5.19 16.71 -1.46
N ASP A 460 -4.80 16.26 -2.66
CA ASP A 460 -3.57 16.67 -3.35
C ASP A 460 -3.53 18.17 -3.71
N ALA A 461 -4.67 18.86 -3.68
CA ALA A 461 -4.73 20.32 -3.87
C ALA A 461 -4.19 21.10 -2.65
N VAL A 462 -4.13 20.45 -1.48
CA VAL A 462 -3.72 21.07 -0.22
C VAL A 462 -2.20 21.09 -0.13
N VAL A 463 -1.65 22.29 0.04
CA VAL A 463 -0.21 22.51 0.25
C VAL A 463 0.00 23.08 1.65
N HIS A 464 1.07 22.63 2.30
CA HIS A 464 1.52 23.24 3.55
C HIS A 464 2.46 24.39 3.24
N ASP A 465 2.12 25.59 3.70
CA ASP A 465 2.93 26.79 3.51
C ASP A 465 3.06 27.59 4.80
N ALA A 466 4.31 27.77 5.24
CA ALA A 466 4.66 28.38 6.53
C ALA A 466 3.84 27.83 7.73
N GLY A 467 3.53 26.53 7.73
CA GLY A 467 2.74 25.88 8.79
C GLY A 467 1.22 26.08 8.68
N THR A 468 0.73 26.69 7.59
CA THR A 468 -0.70 26.86 7.29
C THR A 468 -1.09 25.96 6.12
N GLU A 469 -2.27 25.35 6.17
CA GLU A 469 -2.88 24.65 5.04
C GLU A 469 -3.43 25.67 4.06
N VAL A 470 -2.97 25.59 2.80
CA VAL A 470 -3.37 26.53 1.74
C VAL A 470 -3.73 25.77 0.47
N VAL A 471 -4.53 26.41 -0.36
CA VAL A 471 -4.82 25.97 -1.72
C VAL A 471 -4.59 27.12 -2.69
N TYR A 472 -4.42 26.80 -3.97
CA TYR A 472 -4.33 27.78 -5.03
C TYR A 472 -5.63 27.75 -5.83
N VAL A 473 -6.39 28.85 -5.76
CA VAL A 473 -7.63 29.03 -6.51
C VAL A 473 -7.30 29.74 -7.81
N GLN A 474 -7.72 29.20 -8.94
CA GLN A 474 -7.53 29.83 -10.25
C GLN A 474 -8.55 30.95 -10.43
N SER A 475 -8.10 32.21 -10.34
CA SER A 475 -8.90 33.40 -10.59
C SER A 475 -8.91 33.79 -12.07
N GLY A 476 -7.85 33.42 -12.80
CA GLY A 476 -7.71 33.60 -14.25
C GLY A 476 -6.84 32.48 -14.83
N GLY A 477 -6.83 32.30 -16.16
CA GLY A 477 -6.20 31.17 -16.84
C GLY A 477 -4.75 30.95 -16.43
N GLU A 478 -4.04 32.04 -16.15
CA GLU A 478 -2.66 32.04 -15.69
C GLU A 478 -2.50 32.68 -14.31
N THR A 479 -3.61 32.99 -13.64
CA THR A 479 -3.62 33.75 -12.38
C THR A 479 -4.21 32.93 -11.26
N PHE A 480 -3.45 32.79 -10.18
CA PHE A 480 -3.79 31.95 -9.04
C PHE A 480 -3.73 32.76 -7.75
N GLU A 481 -4.74 32.59 -6.91
CA GLU A 481 -4.81 33.20 -5.59
C GLU A 481 -4.46 32.16 -4.53
N ARG A 482 -3.49 32.48 -3.68
CA ARG A 482 -3.14 31.66 -2.53
C ARG A 482 -4.17 31.90 -1.43
N ARG A 483 -4.99 30.88 -1.11
CA ARG A 483 -5.98 30.98 -0.04
C ARG A 483 -5.69 30.03 1.12
N PRO A 484 -5.62 30.53 2.37
CA PRO A 484 -5.65 29.65 3.52
C PRO A 484 -7.00 28.95 3.59
N VAL A 485 -6.99 27.69 4.01
CA VAL A 485 -8.20 26.87 4.13
C VAL A 485 -8.31 26.29 5.52
N ARG A 486 -9.53 26.04 5.95
CA ARG A 486 -9.82 25.21 7.11
C ARG A 486 -10.43 23.91 6.64
N LEU A 487 -9.68 22.81 6.79
CA LEU A 487 -10.12 21.51 6.33
C LEU A 487 -11.04 20.83 7.35
N GLY A 488 -11.87 19.91 6.85
CA GLY A 488 -12.75 19.07 7.64
C GLY A 488 -12.40 17.59 7.48
N VAL A 489 -13.44 16.77 7.35
CA VAL A 489 -13.28 15.32 7.13
C VAL A 489 -12.60 15.06 5.80
N ARG A 490 -11.58 14.19 5.81
CA ARG A 490 -11.04 13.55 4.62
C ARG A 490 -11.70 12.20 4.40
N ASP A 491 -12.15 11.92 3.19
CA ASP A 491 -12.70 10.63 2.77
C ASP A 491 -12.02 10.22 1.46
N GLY A 492 -11.06 9.29 1.55
CA GLY A 492 -10.20 8.89 0.44
C GLY A 492 -9.36 10.06 -0.10
N ASP A 493 -9.48 10.29 -1.41
CA ASP A 493 -8.75 11.34 -2.14
C ASP A 493 -9.38 12.72 -1.99
N TRP A 494 -10.48 12.85 -1.23
CA TRP A 494 -11.23 14.08 -1.08
C TRP A 494 -11.17 14.60 0.34
N VAL A 495 -11.12 15.91 0.49
CA VAL A 495 -11.15 16.59 1.79
C VAL A 495 -12.19 17.69 1.79
N ALA A 496 -12.97 17.76 2.88
CA ALA A 496 -13.93 18.82 3.11
C ALA A 496 -13.20 20.15 3.30
N VAL A 497 -13.70 21.20 2.67
CA VAL A 497 -13.29 22.59 2.92
C VAL A 497 -14.39 23.26 3.75
N LEU A 498 -14.06 23.60 5.01
CA LEU A 498 -14.97 24.27 5.93
C LEU A 498 -14.91 25.79 5.82
N ASP A 499 -13.82 26.33 5.25
CA ASP A 499 -13.61 27.75 5.00
C ASP A 499 -12.47 27.95 3.98
N GLY A 500 -12.54 29.04 3.19
CA GLY A 500 -11.48 29.47 2.25
C GLY A 500 -11.73 29.18 0.76
N VAL A 501 -12.62 28.24 0.42
CA VAL A 501 -13.02 27.94 -0.97
C VAL A 501 -14.54 27.80 -1.06
N SER A 502 -15.12 28.46 -2.07
CA SER A 502 -16.55 28.41 -2.38
C SER A 502 -16.87 27.30 -3.39
N PRO A 503 -18.10 26.74 -3.38
CA PRO A 503 -18.51 25.78 -4.39
C PRO A 503 -18.37 26.36 -5.81
N GLY A 504 -17.82 25.57 -6.73
CA GLY A 504 -17.61 25.93 -8.14
C GLY A 504 -16.30 26.65 -8.44
N GLU A 505 -15.54 27.08 -7.43
CA GLU A 505 -14.21 27.66 -7.65
C GLU A 505 -13.21 26.60 -8.12
N TRP A 506 -12.35 26.95 -9.07
CA TRP A 506 -11.37 26.04 -9.63
C TRP A 506 -10.12 26.04 -8.75
N VAL A 507 -9.78 24.90 -8.17
CA VAL A 507 -8.58 24.72 -7.36
C VAL A 507 -7.54 23.93 -8.13
N VAL A 508 -6.25 24.21 -7.88
CA VAL A 508 -5.15 23.42 -8.44
C VAL A 508 -5.08 22.06 -7.76
N ALA A 509 -5.67 21.05 -8.39
CA ALA A 509 -5.72 19.68 -7.92
C ALA A 509 -4.39 18.93 -8.09
N ARG A 510 -3.59 19.26 -9.10
CA ARG A 510 -2.23 18.74 -9.31
C ARG A 510 -1.30 19.86 -9.75
N GLY A 511 -0.08 19.86 -9.23
CA GLY A 511 0.91 20.91 -9.51
C GLY A 511 0.85 22.12 -8.57
N ALA A 512 0.05 22.08 -7.49
CA ALA A 512 -0.07 23.17 -6.52
C ALA A 512 1.28 23.57 -5.89
N TYR A 513 2.19 22.62 -5.69
CA TYR A 513 3.55 22.91 -5.22
C TYR A 513 4.37 23.73 -6.23
N SER A 514 4.18 23.52 -7.53
CA SER A 514 4.85 24.31 -8.58
C SER A 514 4.37 25.77 -8.55
N ILE A 515 3.07 26.00 -8.32
CA ILE A 515 2.52 27.36 -8.13
C ILE A 515 3.13 28.02 -6.89
N LYS A 516 3.27 27.28 -5.79
CA LYS A 516 3.95 27.78 -4.58
C LYS A 516 5.38 28.24 -4.85
N LEU A 517 6.15 27.46 -5.60
CA LEU A 517 7.52 27.82 -5.96
C LEU A 517 7.55 29.08 -6.83
N ALA A 518 6.65 29.18 -7.82
CA ALA A 518 6.52 30.35 -8.68
C ALA A 518 6.19 31.63 -7.88
N ALA A 519 5.27 31.53 -6.91
CA ALA A 519 4.91 32.61 -5.99
C ALA A 519 6.10 33.08 -5.14
N THR A 520 6.94 32.15 -4.71
CA THR A 520 8.12 32.46 -3.89
C THR A 520 9.20 33.14 -4.74
N SER A 521 9.40 32.70 -5.99
CA SER A 521 10.37 33.33 -6.90
C SER A 521 9.98 34.76 -7.29
N THR A 522 8.68 35.04 -7.52
CA THR A 522 8.18 36.39 -7.82
C THR A 522 8.34 37.31 -6.61
N SER A 523 8.13 36.83 -5.39
CA SER A 523 8.40 37.61 -4.17
C SER A 523 9.89 37.93 -3.93
N SER A 524 10.81 37.23 -4.61
CA SER A 524 12.26 37.50 -4.58
C SER A 524 12.76 38.43 -5.68
N ILE A 525 11.92 38.76 -6.66
CA ILE A 525 12.21 39.75 -7.71
C ILE A 525 11.30 40.95 -7.45
N GLY A 526 11.70 41.79 -6.49
CA GLY A 526 11.22 43.16 -6.45
C GLY A 526 11.55 43.82 -7.79
N HIS A 527 10.54 44.39 -8.44
CA HIS A 527 10.64 45.30 -9.58
C HIS A 527 11.70 44.95 -10.63
N GLY A 528 11.30 44.17 -11.64
CA GLY A 528 12.14 43.91 -12.79
C GLY A 528 11.33 43.59 -14.03
N HIS A 529 10.56 44.56 -14.52
CA HIS A 529 10.27 44.61 -15.97
C HIS A 529 11.61 44.90 -16.65
N ALA A 530 12.23 43.86 -17.20
CA ALA A 530 13.37 44.01 -18.08
C ALA A 530 12.87 43.72 -19.51
N HIS A 531 12.77 44.80 -20.27
CA HIS A 531 12.61 44.83 -21.73
C HIS A 531 13.87 44.29 -22.42
#